data_AF-A0A4R8MHN6-F1
#
_entry.id   AF-A0A4R8MHN6-F1
#
_cell.length_a   1.000
_cell.length_b   1.000
_cell.length_c   1.000
_cell.angle_alpha   90.00
_cell.angle_beta   90.00
_cell.angle_gamma   90.00
#
_symmetry.space_group_name_H-M   'P 1'
#
loop_
_entity.id
_entity.type
_entity.pdbx_description
1 polymer ?
#
loop_
_entity_poly.entity_id
_entity_poly.type
_entity_poly.pdbx_seq_one_letter_code
_entity_poly.pdbx_strand_id
1 'polypeptide(L)'
;MNRNKLIFLGIILLTILPLLNSCQKDSDIEDIQKEEEEETQNGTFEIISESNPRITTHHLASGSSGFQIGITSNAGGVINEVIIPGLGDIMDKEADLYGRAGQVAIRDASHGGRYNPTQAGFNETLGSKCEITQSSDYKTLVVEPRPLALWHGDGQYDFTRWENVGADPYKTDGGNTDEDGLDEEDLPGKQLDEVRSEFDYYGTYEDLSGKNGIDIAIIRHYYQISFIRPPGHCINQHRAGTKLWNANAVQPDISRNAPDGVHQGSDKDMNRMTSVWSLRHDRDKWTPTYTYYRKTNGQWETLIMDDVGKTDDEFPNGDHTLFINAESNIETEGRALAIYRPKTDINRNMIIGLNETDGSISYKDNRAVKDVIQYSPKRIASMSKYGFVNIIRGMINRTRLDSNTYEAFRNEVYILYGTPQEIMDAIALLDVSLGI
;
A
#
# COMPACT_ATOMS: atom_id res chain seq x y z
N MET A 1 60.18 -14.90 13.77
CA MET A 1 60.20 -16.38 13.71
C MET A 1 60.25 -16.89 15.15
N ASN A 2 59.32 -17.75 15.57
CA ASN A 2 59.02 -18.14 16.97
C ASN A 2 58.51 -16.95 17.85
N ARG A 3 57.40 -17.04 18.64
CA ARG A 3 56.90 -18.02 19.65
C ARG A 3 57.55 -17.78 21.04
N ASN A 4 56.86 -17.80 22.18
CA ASN A 4 55.47 -18.25 22.48
C ASN A 4 54.93 -17.71 23.84
N LYS A 5 53.59 -17.55 23.97
CA LYS A 5 52.69 -17.67 25.18
C LYS A 5 53.01 -16.83 26.46
N LEU A 6 52.08 -16.16 27.17
CA LEU A 6 50.62 -16.22 27.43
C LEU A 6 50.19 -17.09 28.63
N ILE A 7 49.71 -16.45 29.72
CA ILE A 7 48.84 -16.94 30.84
C ILE A 7 48.55 -15.76 31.83
N PHE A 8 47.59 -15.75 32.78
CA PHE A 8 46.11 -15.91 32.72
C PHE A 8 45.45 -15.54 34.09
N LEU A 9 44.42 -14.67 34.14
CA LEU A 9 43.61 -14.27 35.33
C LEU A 9 44.37 -13.59 36.51
N GLY A 10 43.75 -12.86 37.45
CA GLY A 10 42.35 -12.39 37.65
C GLY A 10 42.04 -12.13 39.16
N ILE A 11 40.89 -11.47 39.50
CA ILE A 11 40.25 -11.36 40.86
C ILE A 11 40.98 -10.41 41.89
N ILE A 12 40.36 -9.55 42.74
CA ILE A 12 39.00 -8.93 42.88
C ILE A 12 39.02 -7.78 43.96
N LEU A 13 37.91 -7.03 44.14
CA LEU A 13 37.56 -6.06 45.24
C LEU A 13 38.27 -4.67 45.23
N LEU A 14 37.67 -3.48 45.42
CA LEU A 14 36.32 -2.94 45.75
C LEU A 14 36.03 -2.52 47.23
N THR A 15 36.17 -1.21 47.51
CA THR A 15 35.53 -0.40 48.59
C THR A 15 35.40 1.05 48.07
N ILE A 16 34.29 1.80 48.08
CA ILE A 16 33.24 2.14 49.08
C ILE A 16 33.53 3.48 49.81
N LEU A 17 32.68 4.49 49.52
CA LEU A 17 32.51 5.83 50.16
C LEU A 17 31.87 5.71 51.57
N PRO A 18 31.74 6.75 52.46
CA PRO A 18 31.12 8.07 52.16
C PRO A 18 31.44 9.31 53.06
N LEU A 19 30.78 10.47 52.75
CA LEU A 19 30.08 11.50 53.60
C LEU A 19 30.64 11.90 55.02
N LEU A 20 30.43 13.07 55.67
CA LEU A 20 29.61 14.33 55.60
C LEU A 20 30.19 15.32 56.69
N ASN A 21 29.84 16.60 56.96
CA ASN A 21 28.91 17.66 56.49
C ASN A 21 29.38 19.07 56.98
N SER A 22 28.58 20.12 56.73
CA SER A 22 28.47 21.45 57.39
C SER A 22 29.20 22.64 56.72
N CYS A 23 28.62 23.84 56.63
CA CYS A 23 27.30 24.33 57.11
C CYS A 23 26.60 25.25 56.09
N GLN A 24 25.28 25.41 56.18
CA GLN A 24 24.40 26.11 55.23
C GLN A 24 24.53 27.65 55.27
N LYS A 25 24.29 28.31 54.13
CA LYS A 25 23.04 29.10 53.99
C LYS A 25 22.60 29.34 52.55
N ASP A 26 21.29 29.43 52.41
CA ASP A 26 20.48 29.27 51.21
C ASP A 26 20.30 30.58 50.42
N SER A 27 20.32 30.51 49.08
CA SER A 27 19.16 30.90 48.26
C SER A 27 19.24 30.31 46.84
N ASP A 28 18.07 30.17 46.21
CA ASP A 28 17.82 30.08 44.76
C ASP A 28 18.49 28.93 43.97
N ILE A 29 17.76 27.80 43.89
CA ILE A 29 17.97 26.73 42.91
C ILE A 29 16.91 26.89 41.80
N GLU A 30 17.33 27.12 40.57
CA GLU A 30 16.54 26.76 39.39
C GLU A 30 16.98 25.36 38.94
N ASP A 31 16.09 24.37 39.08
CA ASP A 31 16.35 22.99 38.67
C ASP A 31 16.36 22.87 37.13
N ILE A 32 17.55 22.97 36.52
CA ILE A 32 17.75 22.55 35.12
C ILE A 32 17.77 21.02 35.07
N GLN A 33 16.58 20.41 35.15
CA GLN A 33 16.41 19.03 34.74
C GLN A 33 16.53 18.97 33.21
N LYS A 34 17.62 18.38 32.74
CA LYS A 34 17.68 17.84 31.38
C LYS A 34 16.85 16.57 31.37
N GLU A 35 15.62 16.65 30.89
CA GLU A 35 14.97 15.50 30.28
C GLU A 35 15.68 15.26 28.93
N GLU A 36 16.28 14.09 28.77
CA GLU A 36 16.74 13.63 27.46
C GLU A 36 15.53 13.04 26.74
N GLU A 37 14.74 13.92 26.11
CA GLU A 37 13.72 13.48 25.15
C GLU A 37 14.43 12.79 23.97
N GLU A 38 14.18 11.50 23.77
CA GLU A 38 14.47 10.86 22.50
C GLU A 38 13.50 11.43 21.45
N GLU A 39 13.94 12.47 20.73
CA GLU A 39 13.28 12.95 19.50
C GLU A 39 13.21 11.81 18.48
N THR A 40 12.15 11.01 18.57
CA THR A 40 11.66 10.22 17.45
C THR A 40 11.20 11.23 16.39
N GLN A 41 11.98 11.36 15.32
CA GLN A 41 11.68 12.24 14.18
C GLN A 41 10.47 11.74 13.39
N ASN A 42 9.28 11.87 13.97
CA ASN A 42 8.01 11.76 13.28
C ASN A 42 7.88 12.97 12.34
N GLY A 43 8.42 12.82 11.12
CA GLY A 43 8.25 13.82 10.06
C GLY A 43 6.77 14.13 9.86
N THR A 44 6.39 15.39 10.01
CA THR A 44 4.99 15.83 9.82
C THR A 44 4.63 15.81 8.34
N PHE A 45 4.19 14.65 7.86
CA PHE A 45 3.80 14.45 6.46
C PHE A 45 2.60 15.34 6.09
N GLU A 46 2.75 16.13 5.02
CA GLU A 46 1.63 16.80 4.36
C GLU A 46 0.72 15.74 3.73
N ILE A 47 -0.45 15.54 4.36
CA ILE A 47 -1.48 14.57 3.93
C ILE A 47 -1.89 14.77 2.47
N ILE A 48 -1.95 16.02 2.00
CA ILE A 48 -2.06 16.39 0.59
C ILE A 48 -1.17 17.62 0.33
N SER A 49 -0.67 17.74 -0.90
CA SER A 49 0.09 18.90 -1.37
C SER A 49 0.10 18.94 -2.90
N GLU A 50 0.18 20.14 -3.49
CA GLU A 50 0.47 20.26 -4.92
C GLU A 50 1.86 19.68 -5.23
N SER A 51 1.92 18.75 -6.19
CA SER A 51 3.17 18.12 -6.60
C SER A 51 3.08 17.59 -8.04
N ASN A 52 4.23 17.32 -8.66
CA ASN A 52 4.28 16.85 -10.04
C ASN A 52 4.30 15.30 -10.09
N PRO A 53 3.25 14.63 -10.62
CA PRO A 53 3.16 13.18 -10.67
C PRO A 53 4.18 12.50 -11.60
N ARG A 54 4.86 13.28 -12.45
CA ARG A 54 5.88 12.84 -13.41
C ARG A 54 7.30 12.84 -12.83
N ILE A 55 7.47 13.22 -11.56
CA ILE A 55 8.77 13.21 -10.90
C ILE A 55 8.93 11.92 -10.11
N THR A 56 9.59 10.95 -10.74
CA THR A 56 10.20 9.80 -10.06
C THR A 56 11.28 10.32 -9.11
N THR A 57 11.37 9.74 -7.90
CA THR A 57 12.29 10.21 -6.85
C THR A 57 13.28 9.13 -6.42
N HIS A 58 12.81 7.89 -6.34
CA HIS A 58 13.57 6.72 -5.91
C HIS A 58 13.38 5.62 -6.94
N HIS A 59 14.42 4.84 -7.18
CA HIS A 59 14.49 3.90 -8.29
C HIS A 59 15.04 2.56 -7.76
N LEU A 60 14.42 1.45 -8.19
CA LEU A 60 14.79 0.09 -7.82
C LEU A 60 14.99 -0.73 -9.09
N ALA A 61 16.25 -0.91 -9.47
CA ALA A 61 16.66 -1.84 -10.52
C ALA A 61 16.63 -3.29 -10.00
N SER A 62 16.29 -4.24 -10.87
CA SER A 62 16.22 -5.65 -10.54
C SER A 62 16.76 -6.53 -11.67
N GLY A 63 17.48 -7.59 -11.31
CA GLY A 63 18.17 -8.47 -12.24
C GLY A 63 19.33 -7.82 -12.99
N SER A 64 19.87 -8.53 -13.97
CA SER A 64 20.94 -8.07 -14.88
C SER A 64 20.41 -7.50 -16.20
N SER A 65 19.10 -7.56 -16.43
CA SER A 65 18.44 -7.17 -17.69
C SER A 65 18.36 -5.66 -17.89
N GLY A 66 18.51 -4.87 -16.83
CA GLY A 66 18.27 -3.42 -16.83
C GLY A 66 16.80 -3.04 -16.58
N PHE A 67 15.97 -3.96 -16.09
CA PHE A 67 14.62 -3.65 -15.63
C PHE A 67 14.64 -2.83 -14.33
N GLN A 68 13.75 -1.87 -14.22
CA GLN A 68 13.63 -0.98 -13.07
C GLN A 68 12.18 -0.55 -12.86
N ILE A 69 11.78 -0.37 -11.61
CA ILE A 69 10.62 0.46 -11.26
C ILE A 69 11.10 1.73 -10.56
N GLY A 70 10.33 2.81 -10.69
CA GLY A 70 10.53 4.05 -9.96
C GLY A 70 9.30 4.45 -9.17
N ILE A 71 9.54 5.06 -8.01
CA ILE A 71 8.50 5.51 -7.07
C ILE A 71 8.71 6.97 -6.66
N THR A 72 7.61 7.64 -6.28
CA THR A 72 7.61 9.07 -5.95
C THR A 72 7.23 9.36 -4.49
N SER A 73 8.13 10.05 -3.78
CA SER A 73 7.88 10.58 -2.42
C SER A 73 6.86 11.73 -2.40
N ASN A 74 6.49 12.24 -3.58
CA ASN A 74 5.43 13.24 -3.73
C ASN A 74 4.01 12.68 -3.53
N ALA A 75 3.85 11.36 -3.60
CA ALA A 75 2.55 10.69 -3.60
C ALA A 75 2.61 9.26 -3.03
N GLY A 76 2.96 9.14 -1.75
CA GLY A 76 2.82 7.89 -1.00
C GLY A 76 3.63 6.71 -1.53
N GLY A 77 4.71 6.97 -2.27
CA GLY A 77 5.58 5.94 -2.86
C GLY A 77 4.92 5.10 -3.95
N VAL A 78 3.91 5.63 -4.66
CA VAL A 78 3.33 4.92 -5.82
C VAL A 78 4.35 4.70 -6.94
N ILE A 79 4.20 3.61 -7.69
CA ILE A 79 5.00 3.31 -8.87
C ILE A 79 4.60 4.27 -9.99
N ASN A 80 5.48 5.20 -10.33
CA ASN A 80 5.28 6.21 -11.37
C ASN A 80 6.27 6.06 -12.54
N GLU A 81 7.07 4.99 -12.56
CA GLU A 81 7.97 4.63 -13.67
C GLU A 81 8.11 3.10 -13.71
N VAL A 82 8.11 2.52 -14.92
CA VAL A 82 8.47 1.11 -15.17
C VAL A 82 9.34 1.06 -16.42
N ILE A 83 10.67 0.95 -16.24
CA ILE A 83 11.61 0.88 -17.36
C ILE A 83 11.70 -0.56 -17.85
N ILE A 84 11.27 -0.77 -19.10
CA ILE A 84 11.48 -2.01 -19.84
C ILE A 84 12.75 -1.90 -20.72
N PRO A 85 13.72 -2.83 -20.60
CA PRO A 85 14.92 -2.89 -21.42
C PRO A 85 14.68 -2.77 -22.93
N GLY A 86 15.24 -1.72 -23.52
CA GLY A 86 15.11 -1.42 -24.95
C GLY A 86 13.76 -0.86 -25.38
N LEU A 87 12.87 -0.48 -24.45
CA LEU A 87 11.71 0.38 -24.69
C LEU A 87 11.84 1.72 -23.94
N GLY A 88 12.40 1.70 -22.72
CA GLY A 88 12.38 2.84 -21.80
C GLY A 88 11.23 2.72 -20.81
N ASP A 89 10.82 3.84 -20.20
CA ASP A 89 9.62 3.88 -19.38
C ASP A 89 8.35 3.66 -20.22
N ILE A 90 7.45 2.82 -19.69
CA ILE A 90 6.13 2.53 -20.28
C ILE A 90 4.96 3.27 -19.61
N MET A 91 5.19 3.99 -18.50
CA MET A 91 4.13 4.67 -17.76
C MET A 91 3.65 5.92 -18.50
N ASP A 92 4.56 6.88 -18.74
CA ASP A 92 4.36 8.20 -19.37
C ASP A 92 2.95 8.82 -19.16
N LYS A 93 2.46 9.59 -20.13
CA LYS A 93 1.44 10.62 -19.97
C LYS A 93 0.10 10.14 -19.44
N GLU A 94 -0.21 8.87 -19.66
CA GLU A 94 -1.47 8.26 -19.30
C GLU A 94 -1.46 7.68 -17.89
N ALA A 95 -0.31 7.18 -17.41
CA ALA A 95 -0.17 6.53 -16.11
C ALA A 95 0.61 7.36 -15.06
N ASP A 96 1.42 8.35 -15.48
CA ASP A 96 2.14 9.32 -14.63
C ASP A 96 1.22 10.40 -14.05
N LEU A 97 0.12 9.95 -13.44
CA LEU A 97 -0.86 10.79 -12.76
C LEU A 97 -1.24 10.08 -11.46
N TYR A 98 -1.45 10.84 -10.40
CA TYR A 98 -1.96 10.29 -9.15
C TYR A 98 -3.35 9.67 -9.42
N GLY A 99 -3.69 8.60 -8.70
CA GLY A 99 -4.84 7.75 -9.06
C GLY A 99 -4.59 6.78 -10.23
N ARG A 100 -3.69 7.10 -11.18
CA ARG A 100 -3.36 6.29 -12.37
C ARG A 100 -2.04 5.52 -12.26
N ALA A 101 -1.12 5.99 -11.42
CA ALA A 101 0.11 5.29 -11.04
C ALA A 101 -0.13 3.84 -10.54
N GLY A 102 0.93 3.04 -10.47
CA GLY A 102 0.91 1.71 -9.88
C GLY A 102 0.76 1.78 -8.36
N GLN A 103 -0.44 1.48 -7.86
CA GLN A 103 -0.84 1.82 -6.48
C GLN A 103 -1.88 0.86 -5.88
N VAL A 104 -2.12 1.01 -4.57
CA VAL A 104 -3.33 0.52 -3.89
C VAL A 104 -4.33 1.64 -3.56
N ALA A 105 -5.62 1.29 -3.56
CA ALA A 105 -6.68 2.03 -2.87
C ALA A 105 -7.65 1.04 -2.19
N ILE A 106 -8.24 1.43 -1.06
CA ILE A 106 -9.33 0.68 -0.40
C ILE A 106 -10.64 1.45 -0.51
N ARG A 107 -11.77 0.75 -0.63
CA ARG A 107 -13.11 1.35 -0.72
C ARG A 107 -14.09 0.69 0.22
N ASP A 108 -15.00 1.48 0.78
CA ASP A 108 -16.11 0.96 1.56
C ASP A 108 -17.44 0.88 0.80
N ALA A 109 -18.23 -0.18 1.01
CA ALA A 109 -19.50 -0.37 0.32
C ALA A 109 -20.73 0.15 1.09
N SER A 110 -20.59 0.39 2.41
CA SER A 110 -21.59 1.08 3.24
C SER A 110 -21.47 2.60 3.11
N HIS A 111 -20.25 3.14 3.01
CA HIS A 111 -20.00 4.53 2.62
C HIS A 111 -20.09 4.75 1.09
N GLY A 112 -21.15 4.19 0.48
CA GLY A 112 -21.55 4.41 -0.91
C GLY A 112 -20.60 3.95 -2.02
N GLY A 113 -19.49 3.26 -1.72
CA GLY A 113 -18.42 3.01 -2.69
C GLY A 113 -17.51 4.22 -2.95
N ARG A 114 -17.66 5.29 -2.15
CA ARG A 114 -16.98 6.59 -2.32
C ARG A 114 -15.92 6.88 -1.28
N TYR A 115 -16.10 6.46 -0.03
CA TYR A 115 -14.99 6.46 0.93
C TYR A 115 -13.87 5.59 0.35
N ASN A 116 -12.78 6.21 -0.09
CA ASN A 116 -11.74 5.65 -0.93
C ASN A 116 -10.31 6.07 -0.50
N PRO A 117 -9.82 5.73 0.70
CA PRO A 117 -8.42 5.97 1.09
C PRO A 117 -7.45 5.39 0.06
N THR A 118 -6.56 6.24 -0.48
CA THR A 118 -5.79 5.96 -1.70
C THR A 118 -4.31 6.29 -1.52
N GLN A 119 -3.42 5.44 -2.05
CA GLN A 119 -1.98 5.59 -1.84
C GLN A 119 -1.42 6.89 -2.43
N ALA A 120 -1.77 7.29 -3.66
CA ALA A 120 -1.18 8.49 -4.25
C ALA A 120 -1.54 9.81 -3.53
N GLY A 121 -2.78 9.98 -3.09
CA GLY A 121 -3.28 11.26 -2.57
C GLY A 121 -4.75 11.48 -2.86
N PHE A 122 -5.11 12.73 -3.18
CA PHE A 122 -6.48 13.24 -3.26
C PHE A 122 -7.01 13.35 -4.69
N ASN A 123 -6.24 13.95 -5.60
CA ASN A 123 -6.59 14.04 -7.03
C ASN A 123 -5.34 13.83 -7.91
N GLU A 124 -5.46 13.99 -9.23
CA GLU A 124 -4.39 13.65 -10.19
C GLU A 124 -3.08 14.48 -10.03
N THR A 125 -3.13 15.60 -9.29
CA THR A 125 -1.99 16.52 -9.01
C THR A 125 -1.78 16.86 -7.53
N LEU A 126 -2.71 16.52 -6.64
CA LEU A 126 -2.57 16.66 -5.18
C LEU A 126 -2.14 15.32 -4.56
N GLY A 127 -0.83 15.16 -4.39
CA GLY A 127 -0.20 13.96 -3.82
C GLY A 127 0.02 14.06 -2.31
N SER A 128 -0.06 12.91 -1.62
CA SER A 128 0.37 12.79 -0.23
C SER A 128 1.89 12.62 -0.14
N LYS A 129 2.60 13.54 0.53
CA LYS A 129 4.06 13.36 0.69
C LYS A 129 4.37 12.21 1.66
N CYS A 130 5.49 11.53 1.43
CA CYS A 130 6.00 10.46 2.30
C CYS A 130 7.53 10.44 2.31
N GLU A 131 8.10 9.88 3.38
CA GLU A 131 9.51 9.49 3.41
C GLU A 131 9.71 8.15 2.69
N ILE A 132 10.89 7.98 2.08
CA ILE A 132 11.27 6.74 1.39
C ILE A 132 12.72 6.40 1.77
N THR A 133 12.89 5.36 2.58
CA THR A 133 14.21 4.87 2.99
C THR A 133 14.73 3.86 1.97
N GLN A 134 15.94 4.09 1.42
CA GLN A 134 16.63 3.10 0.59
C GLN A 134 17.64 2.30 1.42
N SER A 135 17.66 0.98 1.26
CA SER A 135 18.66 0.11 1.91
C SER A 135 20.07 0.36 1.37
N SER A 136 21.09 0.14 2.20
CA SER A 136 22.50 0.40 1.85
C SER A 136 23.09 -0.53 0.79
N ASP A 137 22.39 -1.63 0.46
CA ASP A 137 22.69 -2.51 -0.67
C ASP A 137 21.88 -2.17 -1.94
N TYR A 138 21.04 -1.12 -1.89
CA TYR A 138 20.14 -0.65 -2.94
C TYR A 138 19.07 -1.67 -3.38
N LYS A 139 18.86 -2.77 -2.63
CA LYS A 139 17.89 -3.83 -2.95
C LYS A 139 16.49 -3.60 -2.42
N THR A 140 16.28 -2.63 -1.53
CA THR A 140 14.96 -2.35 -0.93
C THR A 140 14.68 -0.85 -0.89
N LEU A 141 13.45 -0.47 -1.23
CA LEU A 141 12.85 0.83 -0.90
C LEU A 141 11.72 0.59 0.12
N VAL A 142 11.74 1.34 1.22
CA VAL A 142 10.70 1.34 2.25
C VAL A 142 9.95 2.66 2.16
N VAL A 143 8.62 2.61 2.07
CA VAL A 143 7.74 3.78 2.23
C VAL A 143 7.30 3.80 3.68
N GLU A 144 7.75 4.81 4.42
CA GLU A 144 7.56 4.85 5.87
C GLU A 144 6.08 5.04 6.27
N PRO A 145 5.67 4.59 7.47
CA PRO A 145 4.28 4.63 7.90
C PRO A 145 3.70 6.06 7.89
N ARG A 146 2.67 6.31 7.07
CA ARG A 146 2.10 7.66 6.91
C ARG A 146 0.59 7.68 6.58
N PRO A 147 -0.14 8.74 6.97
CA PRO A 147 -1.57 8.90 6.68
C PRO A 147 -1.98 8.83 5.21
N LEU A 148 -3.00 8.02 4.90
CA LEU A 148 -3.67 7.97 3.60
C LEU A 148 -4.67 9.11 3.44
N ALA A 149 -4.67 9.75 2.28
CA ALA A 149 -5.70 10.71 1.89
C ALA A 149 -6.92 10.01 1.28
N LEU A 150 -8.09 10.62 1.47
CA LEU A 150 -9.33 10.28 0.80
C LEU A 150 -9.29 10.81 -0.65
N TRP A 151 -9.58 9.96 -1.64
CA TRP A 151 -9.47 10.34 -3.05
C TRP A 151 -10.76 10.97 -3.60
N HIS A 152 -10.64 12.21 -4.08
CA HIS A 152 -11.72 13.02 -4.66
C HIS A 152 -11.68 13.12 -6.19
N GLY A 153 -10.64 12.60 -6.86
CA GLY A 153 -10.48 12.69 -8.32
C GLY A 153 -11.47 11.87 -9.20
N ASP A 154 -12.71 11.61 -8.77
CA ASP A 154 -13.78 11.09 -9.64
C ASP A 154 -14.96 12.06 -9.87
N GLY A 155 -15.07 13.14 -9.09
CA GLY A 155 -16.10 14.17 -9.24
C GLY A 155 -17.53 13.65 -9.12
N GLN A 156 -17.75 12.61 -8.29
CA GLN A 156 -19.08 12.00 -8.11
C GLN A 156 -19.74 12.26 -6.75
N TYR A 157 -18.99 12.75 -5.76
CA TYR A 157 -19.51 13.21 -4.49
C TYR A 157 -18.54 14.22 -3.89
N ASP A 158 -19.07 15.40 -3.58
CA ASP A 158 -18.33 16.48 -2.94
C ASP A 158 -18.34 16.31 -1.42
N PHE A 159 -17.14 16.26 -0.85
CA PHE A 159 -16.88 16.12 0.59
C PHE A 159 -15.78 17.07 1.07
N THR A 160 -15.31 18.00 0.23
CA THR A 160 -14.28 18.96 0.63
C THR A 160 -14.82 20.36 0.53
N ARG A 161 -15.35 20.85 1.65
CA ARG A 161 -15.80 22.23 1.74
C ARG A 161 -14.64 23.18 1.47
N TRP A 162 -13.47 22.94 2.07
CA TRP A 162 -12.35 23.87 1.95
C TRP A 162 -11.36 23.44 0.85
N GLU A 163 -10.99 24.37 -0.03
CA GLU A 163 -10.01 24.15 -1.12
C GLU A 163 -8.63 24.79 -0.82
N ASN A 164 -8.29 24.98 0.46
CA ASN A 164 -7.18 25.86 0.86
C ASN A 164 -5.77 25.29 0.63
N VAL A 165 -5.63 24.05 0.14
CA VAL A 165 -4.36 23.42 -0.24
C VAL A 165 -4.28 23.23 -1.75
N GLY A 166 -5.41 22.98 -2.40
CA GLY A 166 -5.55 22.99 -3.86
C GLY A 166 -6.95 22.58 -4.30
N ALA A 167 -7.31 22.95 -5.53
CA ALA A 167 -8.66 22.80 -6.05
C ALA A 167 -9.11 21.35 -6.22
N ASP A 168 -10.42 21.15 -6.16
CA ASP A 168 -11.09 19.87 -6.35
C ASP A 168 -11.46 19.62 -7.86
N PRO A 169 -12.24 18.58 -8.24
CA PRO A 169 -12.57 18.32 -9.64
C PRO A 169 -13.74 19.16 -10.20
N TYR A 170 -14.51 19.83 -9.33
CA TYR A 170 -15.69 20.63 -9.66
C TYR A 170 -15.31 22.04 -10.13
N LYS A 171 -16.29 22.74 -10.71
CA LYS A 171 -16.07 23.99 -11.47
C LYS A 171 -17.20 25.01 -11.33
N THR A 172 -18.17 24.74 -10.46
CA THR A 172 -19.50 25.38 -10.45
C THR A 172 -20.23 25.32 -9.09
N ASP A 173 -19.56 24.88 -8.04
CA ASP A 173 -20.03 24.84 -6.65
C ASP A 173 -20.13 26.26 -6.07
N GLY A 174 -19.07 27.07 -6.21
CA GLY A 174 -18.98 28.47 -5.73
C GLY A 174 -17.86 28.73 -4.72
N GLY A 175 -17.19 27.69 -4.24
CA GLY A 175 -16.15 27.67 -3.21
C GLY A 175 -16.73 27.67 -1.79
N ASN A 176 -16.21 26.81 -0.92
CA ASN A 176 -16.54 26.74 0.52
C ASN A 176 -17.90 26.09 0.86
N THR A 177 -18.38 25.15 0.03
CA THR A 177 -19.62 24.36 0.22
C THR A 177 -19.50 22.94 -0.33
N ASP A 178 -20.05 21.94 0.38
CA ASP A 178 -19.97 20.50 0.07
C ASP A 178 -21.37 19.79 0.14
N GLU A 179 -21.41 18.43 0.09
CA GLU A 179 -22.64 17.62 0.21
C GLU A 179 -22.72 16.67 1.44
N ASP A 180 -21.88 16.86 2.47
CA ASP A 180 -21.76 15.97 3.64
C ASP A 180 -22.61 16.40 4.86
N GLY A 181 -22.86 17.70 5.00
CA GLY A 181 -23.71 18.27 6.05
C GLY A 181 -23.14 18.26 7.48
N LEU A 182 -21.82 18.31 7.63
CA LEU A 182 -21.10 18.70 8.84
C LEU A 182 -20.95 20.23 8.89
N ASP A 183 -20.45 20.75 10.01
CA ASP A 183 -20.00 22.14 10.12
C ASP A 183 -18.51 22.16 10.46
N GLU A 184 -17.78 22.91 9.64
CA GLU A 184 -16.33 22.89 9.53
C GLU A 184 -15.77 24.32 9.59
N GLU A 185 -16.58 25.30 9.99
CA GLU A 185 -16.14 26.69 10.14
C GLU A 185 -14.97 26.82 11.13
N ASP A 186 -14.99 26.00 12.20
CA ASP A 186 -13.93 25.90 13.20
C ASP A 186 -13.02 24.66 13.04
N LEU A 187 -13.11 23.90 11.92
CA LEU A 187 -12.29 22.70 11.72
C LEU A 187 -10.79 23.07 11.61
N PRO A 188 -9.90 22.53 12.48
CA PRO A 188 -8.45 22.67 12.34
C PRO A 188 -7.96 22.02 11.04
N GLY A 189 -6.83 22.48 10.49
CA GLY A 189 -6.26 21.91 9.25
C GLY A 189 -7.06 22.17 7.97
N LYS A 190 -8.38 22.40 8.08
CA LYS A 190 -9.31 22.59 6.96
C LYS A 190 -9.22 21.39 6.01
N GLN A 191 -8.95 21.63 4.71
CA GLN A 191 -8.88 20.57 3.70
C GLN A 191 -7.96 19.41 4.11
N LEU A 192 -6.92 19.68 4.91
CA LEU A 192 -6.00 18.66 5.42
C LEU A 192 -6.69 17.63 6.32
N ASP A 193 -7.56 18.04 7.25
CA ASP A 193 -8.21 17.12 8.19
C ASP A 193 -9.55 16.56 7.65
N GLU A 194 -10.18 17.23 6.67
CA GLU A 194 -11.26 16.66 5.82
C GLU A 194 -10.78 15.38 5.11
N VAL A 195 -9.68 15.47 4.36
CA VAL A 195 -9.17 14.37 3.53
C VAL A 195 -8.36 13.33 4.31
N ARG A 196 -8.06 13.57 5.60
CA ARG A 196 -7.20 12.69 6.41
C ARG A 196 -7.94 11.47 6.92
N SER A 197 -7.87 10.39 6.16
CA SER A 197 -8.47 9.13 6.55
C SER A 197 -7.86 8.55 7.83
N GLU A 198 -8.61 7.64 8.44
CA GLU A 198 -8.28 6.90 9.66
C GLU A 198 -7.14 5.88 9.46
N PHE A 199 -6.62 5.76 8.24
CA PHE A 199 -5.71 4.72 7.81
C PHE A 199 -4.28 5.23 7.55
N ASP A 200 -3.28 4.49 8.01
CA ASP A 200 -1.88 4.69 7.63
C ASP A 200 -1.42 3.62 6.63
N TYR A 201 -0.67 4.05 5.62
CA TYR A 201 -0.01 3.18 4.65
C TYR A 201 1.45 2.97 5.04
N TYR A 202 1.91 1.73 4.90
CA TYR A 202 3.32 1.33 4.90
C TYR A 202 3.56 0.36 3.74
N GLY A 203 4.73 0.37 3.12
CA GLY A 203 5.06 -0.60 2.07
C GLY A 203 6.54 -0.75 1.80
N THR A 204 6.92 -1.89 1.22
CA THR A 204 8.30 -2.16 0.80
C THR A 204 8.33 -2.71 -0.61
N TYR A 205 9.27 -2.20 -1.41
CA TYR A 205 9.64 -2.73 -2.72
C TYR A 205 11.00 -3.40 -2.58
N GLU A 206 11.06 -4.72 -2.68
CA GLU A 206 12.26 -5.53 -2.44
C GLU A 206 12.65 -6.28 -3.72
N ASP A 207 13.86 -6.07 -4.22
CA ASP A 207 14.44 -6.86 -5.30
C ASP A 207 14.83 -8.27 -4.79
N LEU A 208 14.30 -9.29 -5.46
CA LEU A 208 14.56 -10.70 -5.16
C LEU A 208 15.48 -11.38 -6.18
N SER A 209 15.99 -10.67 -7.18
CA SER A 209 16.89 -11.24 -8.18
C SER A 209 18.16 -11.82 -7.54
N GLY A 210 18.51 -13.05 -7.94
CA GLY A 210 19.57 -13.86 -7.34
C GLY A 210 19.20 -14.55 -6.01
N LYS A 211 18.00 -14.31 -5.44
CA LYS A 211 17.47 -15.07 -4.30
C LYS A 211 16.72 -16.30 -4.81
N ASN A 212 16.74 -17.38 -4.03
CA ASN A 212 16.00 -18.63 -4.28
C ASN A 212 16.24 -19.32 -5.65
N GLY A 213 17.32 -18.96 -6.36
CA GLY A 213 17.62 -19.45 -7.71
C GLY A 213 16.91 -18.69 -8.84
N ILE A 214 16.29 -17.54 -8.56
CA ILE A 214 15.58 -16.72 -9.54
C ILE A 214 16.55 -15.68 -10.11
N ASP A 215 17.08 -15.93 -11.31
CA ASP A 215 18.11 -15.09 -11.94
C ASP A 215 17.55 -13.93 -12.79
N ILE A 216 16.23 -13.87 -13.03
CA ILE A 216 15.59 -12.73 -13.71
C ILE A 216 15.26 -11.56 -12.78
N ALA A 217 14.74 -10.48 -13.36
CA ALA A 217 14.20 -9.36 -12.61
C ALA A 217 12.88 -9.76 -11.91
N ILE A 218 12.83 -9.56 -10.59
CA ILE A 218 11.68 -9.85 -9.73
C ILE A 218 11.69 -8.88 -8.55
N ILE A 219 10.62 -8.11 -8.39
CA ILE A 219 10.43 -7.16 -7.30
C ILE A 219 9.17 -7.52 -6.52
N ARG A 220 9.31 -7.72 -5.21
CA ARG A 220 8.22 -7.95 -4.27
C ARG A 220 7.76 -6.61 -3.69
N HIS A 221 6.52 -6.25 -3.96
CA HIS A 221 5.81 -5.17 -3.27
C HIS A 221 4.95 -5.76 -2.14
N TYR A 222 5.41 -5.62 -0.90
CA TYR A 222 4.57 -5.82 0.29
C TYR A 222 3.95 -4.47 0.67
N TYR A 223 2.69 -4.46 1.10
CA TYR A 223 2.09 -3.28 1.69
C TYR A 223 1.09 -3.60 2.80
N GLN A 224 0.88 -2.60 3.66
CA GLN A 224 -0.01 -2.63 4.79
C GLN A 224 -0.81 -1.33 4.87
N ILE A 225 -2.09 -1.44 5.23
CA ILE A 225 -3.04 -0.33 5.44
C ILE A 225 -3.67 -0.54 6.82
N SER A 226 -3.35 0.35 7.76
CA SER A 226 -3.58 0.19 9.21
C SER A 226 -4.69 1.13 9.70
N PHE A 227 -5.80 0.61 10.23
CA PHE A 227 -6.92 1.37 10.82
C PHE A 227 -6.59 1.89 12.23
N ILE A 228 -5.50 2.66 12.32
CA ILE A 228 -4.79 3.00 13.57
C ILE A 228 -5.34 4.24 14.27
N ARG A 229 -6.14 5.08 13.58
CA ARG A 229 -6.87 6.19 14.19
C ARG A 229 -8.30 5.77 14.59
N PRO A 230 -8.87 6.37 15.65
CA PRO A 230 -10.30 6.25 15.92
C PRO A 230 -11.10 6.89 14.78
N PRO A 231 -12.37 6.46 14.55
CA PRO A 231 -13.29 7.08 13.59
C PRO A 231 -13.35 8.61 13.76
N GLY A 232 -12.83 9.34 12.78
CA GLY A 232 -12.60 10.77 12.82
C GLY A 232 -13.50 11.53 11.86
N HIS A 233 -13.07 12.71 11.43
CA HIS A 233 -13.88 13.57 10.54
C HIS A 233 -14.15 12.88 9.20
N CYS A 234 -13.09 12.44 8.53
CA CYS A 234 -13.08 11.84 7.19
C CYS A 234 -14.09 10.68 6.99
N ILE A 235 -14.16 9.70 7.89
CA ILE A 235 -15.18 8.62 7.76
C ILE A 235 -16.60 9.12 8.07
N ASN A 236 -16.75 10.10 8.97
CA ASN A 236 -18.05 10.65 9.34
C ASN A 236 -18.68 11.50 8.21
N GLN A 237 -17.90 11.96 7.22
CA GLN A 237 -18.44 12.60 6.01
C GLN A 237 -19.45 11.70 5.27
N HIS A 238 -19.30 10.38 5.39
CA HIS A 238 -20.20 9.39 4.79
C HIS A 238 -21.06 8.61 5.82
N ARG A 239 -21.19 9.12 7.05
CA ARG A 239 -21.92 8.52 8.21
C ARG A 239 -23.36 8.08 7.91
N ALA A 240 -23.95 7.32 8.83
CA ALA A 240 -25.34 6.89 8.72
C ALA A 240 -26.31 8.08 8.58
N GLY A 241 -27.11 8.07 7.51
CA GLY A 241 -28.06 9.13 7.18
C GLY A 241 -27.59 10.13 6.11
N THR A 242 -26.34 10.06 5.68
CA THR A 242 -25.84 10.83 4.52
C THR A 242 -26.42 10.31 3.19
N LYS A 243 -26.34 11.14 2.14
CA LYS A 243 -26.79 10.87 0.77
C LYS A 243 -26.27 9.55 0.18
N LEU A 244 -25.10 9.11 0.61
CA LEU A 244 -24.41 7.92 0.10
C LEU A 244 -24.50 6.68 1.00
N TRP A 245 -25.04 6.82 2.22
CA TRP A 245 -25.05 5.73 3.18
C TRP A 245 -25.89 4.54 2.71
N ASN A 246 -25.26 3.36 2.69
CA ASN A 246 -25.84 2.12 2.20
C ASN A 246 -25.90 1.07 3.31
N ALA A 247 -26.97 1.16 4.13
CA ALA A 247 -27.25 0.21 5.20
C ALA A 247 -27.28 -1.27 4.76
N ASN A 248 -27.54 -1.57 3.48
CA ASN A 248 -27.58 -2.94 2.97
C ASN A 248 -26.18 -3.58 2.77
N ALA A 249 -25.10 -2.78 2.82
CA ALA A 249 -23.73 -3.29 2.76
C ALA A 249 -23.10 -3.51 4.15
N VAL A 250 -23.71 -2.98 5.22
CA VAL A 250 -23.27 -3.17 6.60
C VAL A 250 -23.23 -4.66 6.93
N GLN A 251 -22.13 -5.14 7.48
CA GLN A 251 -22.01 -6.57 7.77
C GLN A 251 -22.76 -6.95 9.06
N PRO A 252 -23.50 -8.08 9.07
CA PRO A 252 -24.02 -8.64 10.32
C PRO A 252 -22.89 -9.12 11.25
N ASP A 253 -21.73 -9.44 10.68
CA ASP A 253 -20.49 -9.77 11.37
C ASP A 253 -19.29 -9.50 10.43
N ILE A 254 -18.40 -8.57 10.81
CA ILE A 254 -17.19 -8.24 10.05
C ILE A 254 -16.13 -9.33 10.23
N SER A 255 -15.95 -9.83 11.46
CA SER A 255 -15.09 -10.97 11.76
C SER A 255 -15.53 -12.22 11.03
N ARG A 256 -14.64 -13.22 10.92
CA ARG A 256 -14.97 -14.58 10.49
C ARG A 256 -14.50 -15.60 11.52
N ASN A 257 -13.24 -15.49 11.94
CA ASN A 257 -12.65 -16.32 12.99
C ASN A 257 -12.00 -15.50 14.12
N ALA A 258 -11.62 -14.24 13.88
CA ALA A 258 -10.96 -13.38 14.86
C ALA A 258 -11.26 -11.89 14.60
N PRO A 259 -11.27 -11.01 15.62
CA PRO A 259 -11.15 -11.34 17.04
C PRO A 259 -12.38 -12.09 17.55
N ASP A 260 -12.28 -12.70 18.74
CA ASP A 260 -13.32 -13.57 19.29
C ASP A 260 -14.63 -12.82 19.55
N GLY A 261 -15.74 -13.30 18.96
CA GLY A 261 -17.07 -12.72 19.12
C GLY A 261 -17.73 -12.33 17.80
N VAL A 262 -18.87 -11.63 17.89
CA VAL A 262 -19.62 -11.14 16.72
C VAL A 262 -19.43 -9.64 16.59
N HIS A 263 -18.77 -9.22 15.52
CA HIS A 263 -18.43 -7.82 15.28
C HIS A 263 -19.33 -7.25 14.19
N GLN A 264 -20.63 -7.12 14.50
CA GLN A 264 -21.60 -6.45 13.62
C GLN A 264 -21.07 -5.06 13.25
N GLY A 265 -21.10 -4.72 11.96
CA GLY A 265 -20.57 -3.45 11.46
C GLY A 265 -21.44 -2.23 11.80
N SER A 266 -20.81 -1.07 11.75
CA SER A 266 -21.44 0.25 11.91
C SER A 266 -20.94 1.22 10.83
N ASP A 267 -21.45 2.45 10.82
CA ASP A 267 -20.95 3.55 9.97
C ASP A 267 -19.55 4.05 10.33
N LYS A 268 -18.96 3.49 11.39
CA LYS A 268 -17.60 3.76 11.85
C LYS A 268 -16.59 2.66 11.51
N ASP A 269 -17.04 1.58 10.87
CA ASP A 269 -16.21 0.44 10.45
C ASP A 269 -16.15 0.35 8.92
N MET A 270 -15.17 -0.38 8.40
CA MET A 270 -15.19 -0.77 6.99
C MET A 270 -16.10 -2.00 6.81
N ASN A 271 -17.13 -1.88 5.99
CA ASN A 271 -18.13 -2.88 5.64
C ASN A 271 -18.04 -3.29 4.16
N ARG A 272 -17.80 -4.58 3.93
CA ARG A 272 -17.63 -5.20 2.61
C ARG A 272 -16.53 -4.51 1.78
N MET A 273 -15.42 -4.19 2.46
CA MET A 273 -14.31 -3.43 1.92
C MET A 273 -13.75 -4.05 0.65
N THR A 274 -13.49 -3.21 -0.36
CA THR A 274 -12.89 -3.58 -1.63
C THR A 274 -11.52 -2.92 -1.75
N SER A 275 -10.46 -3.72 -1.62
CA SER A 275 -9.09 -3.28 -1.93
C SER A 275 -8.80 -3.51 -3.42
N VAL A 276 -8.11 -2.56 -4.05
CA VAL A 276 -7.69 -2.61 -5.45
C VAL A 276 -6.21 -2.25 -5.54
N TRP A 277 -5.35 -3.24 -5.80
CA TRP A 277 -3.97 -2.99 -6.24
C TRP A 277 -3.91 -3.07 -7.75
N SER A 278 -3.27 -2.10 -8.42
CA SER A 278 -3.15 -2.14 -9.87
C SER A 278 -1.99 -1.32 -10.43
N LEU A 279 -1.35 -1.87 -11.46
CA LEU A 279 -0.43 -1.20 -12.37
C LEU A 279 -1.17 -0.77 -13.65
N ARG A 280 -0.62 0.22 -14.36
CA ARG A 280 -1.09 0.73 -15.67
C ARG A 280 0.12 0.98 -16.56
N HIS A 281 -0.11 1.30 -17.84
CA HIS A 281 0.91 1.84 -18.75
C HIS A 281 0.24 2.61 -19.89
N ASP A 282 0.99 3.51 -20.52
CA ASP A 282 0.64 4.13 -21.80
C ASP A 282 0.81 3.10 -22.93
N ARG A 283 -0.27 2.84 -23.65
CA ARG A 283 -0.33 1.87 -24.75
C ARG A 283 0.44 2.35 -25.99
N ASP A 284 0.72 3.66 -26.10
CA ASP A 284 1.61 4.23 -27.12
C ASP A 284 3.08 3.85 -26.86
N LYS A 285 3.45 3.49 -25.62
CA LYS A 285 4.79 3.01 -25.25
C LYS A 285 4.91 1.49 -25.40
N TRP A 286 3.93 0.76 -24.88
CA TRP A 286 3.92 -0.69 -24.92
C TRP A 286 2.50 -1.22 -25.03
N THR A 287 2.22 -1.88 -26.16
CA THR A 287 1.03 -2.72 -26.35
C THR A 287 1.51 -4.17 -26.58
N PRO A 288 1.64 -4.98 -25.52
CA PRO A 288 1.86 -6.42 -25.67
C PRO A 288 0.64 -7.08 -26.35
N THR A 289 0.89 -8.18 -27.08
CA THR A 289 -0.12 -8.83 -27.94
C THR A 289 -0.82 -9.98 -27.23
N TYR A 290 -0.16 -10.61 -26.26
CA TYR A 290 -0.57 -11.86 -25.64
C TYR A 290 -0.61 -11.76 -24.12
N THR A 291 -1.51 -12.55 -23.52
CA THR A 291 -1.61 -12.71 -22.07
C THR A 291 -1.51 -14.18 -21.71
N TYR A 292 -0.45 -14.61 -21.03
CA TYR A 292 -0.42 -15.94 -20.41
C TYR A 292 -1.05 -15.88 -19.03
N TYR A 293 -1.72 -16.97 -18.65
CA TYR A 293 -2.26 -17.17 -17.31
C TYR A 293 -2.13 -18.64 -16.90
N ARG A 294 -2.09 -18.88 -15.59
CA ARG A 294 -2.04 -20.23 -15.01
C ARG A 294 -3.46 -20.71 -14.68
N LYS A 295 -3.79 -21.93 -15.10
CA LYS A 295 -5.04 -22.62 -14.79
C LYS A 295 -4.99 -23.28 -13.41
N THR A 296 -6.17 -23.56 -12.85
CA THR A 296 -6.36 -24.28 -11.58
C THR A 296 -5.68 -25.66 -11.49
N ASN A 297 -5.33 -26.26 -12.63
CA ASN A 297 -4.55 -27.51 -12.72
C ASN A 297 -3.03 -27.29 -12.91
N GLY A 298 -2.54 -26.07 -12.74
CA GLY A 298 -1.14 -25.69 -12.89
C GLY A 298 -0.65 -25.57 -14.34
N GLN A 299 -1.49 -25.84 -15.35
CA GLN A 299 -1.11 -25.66 -16.76
C GLN A 299 -1.18 -24.18 -17.16
N TRP A 300 -0.30 -23.78 -18.09
CA TRP A 300 -0.32 -22.45 -18.70
C TRP A 300 -1.24 -22.42 -19.93
N GLU A 301 -1.85 -21.27 -20.20
CA GLU A 301 -2.53 -21.00 -21.46
C GLU A 301 -2.35 -19.53 -21.86
N THR A 302 -2.36 -19.26 -23.17
CA THR A 302 -2.20 -17.93 -23.75
C THR A 302 -3.51 -17.45 -24.37
N LEU A 303 -3.85 -16.18 -24.15
CA LEU A 303 -4.95 -15.46 -24.81
C LEU A 303 -4.39 -14.34 -25.68
N ILE A 304 -5.15 -13.90 -26.69
CA ILE A 304 -4.91 -12.61 -27.34
C ILE A 304 -5.33 -11.53 -26.35
N MET A 305 -4.40 -10.65 -26.02
CA MET A 305 -4.54 -9.70 -24.92
C MET A 305 -5.70 -8.71 -25.13
N ASP A 306 -5.85 -8.23 -26.37
CA ASP A 306 -6.93 -7.34 -26.79
C ASP A 306 -8.31 -8.03 -26.94
N ASP A 307 -8.40 -9.34 -26.70
CA ASP A 307 -9.65 -10.13 -26.66
C ASP A 307 -10.15 -10.44 -25.23
N VAL A 308 -9.32 -10.25 -24.20
CA VAL A 308 -9.73 -10.45 -22.79
C VAL A 308 -10.86 -9.48 -22.44
N GLY A 309 -11.94 -9.99 -21.82
CA GLY A 309 -13.16 -9.23 -21.50
C GLY A 309 -14.20 -9.20 -22.62
N LYS A 310 -14.02 -9.95 -23.72
CA LYS A 310 -15.07 -10.18 -24.75
C LYS A 310 -15.89 -11.45 -24.52
N THR A 311 -15.53 -12.22 -23.50
CA THR A 311 -16.13 -13.49 -23.07
C THR A 311 -16.64 -13.38 -21.64
N ASP A 312 -17.64 -14.19 -21.27
CA ASP A 312 -18.20 -14.20 -19.90
C ASP A 312 -17.15 -14.56 -18.83
N ASP A 313 -16.16 -15.41 -19.20
CA ASP A 313 -14.94 -15.67 -18.43
C ASP A 313 -13.75 -14.94 -19.07
N GLU A 314 -13.09 -14.04 -18.33
CA GLU A 314 -11.83 -13.39 -18.77
C GLU A 314 -10.63 -14.36 -18.79
N PHE A 315 -10.61 -15.33 -17.88
CA PHE A 315 -9.51 -16.30 -17.71
C PHE A 315 -10.09 -17.71 -17.47
N PRO A 316 -10.47 -18.45 -18.54
CA PRO A 316 -11.19 -19.72 -18.43
C PRO A 316 -10.51 -20.80 -17.57
N ASN A 317 -11.05 -21.08 -16.38
CA ASN A 317 -10.47 -21.99 -15.37
C ASN A 317 -9.12 -21.52 -14.79
N GLY A 318 -8.82 -20.22 -14.84
CA GLY A 318 -7.63 -19.60 -14.24
C GLY A 318 -7.55 -19.82 -12.72
N ASP A 319 -6.33 -19.87 -12.17
CA ASP A 319 -6.11 -19.95 -10.72
C ASP A 319 -6.32 -18.60 -10.00
N HIS A 320 -6.49 -17.53 -10.79
CA HIS A 320 -6.66 -16.12 -10.47
C HIS A 320 -5.55 -15.50 -9.61
N THR A 321 -4.34 -16.05 -9.67
CA THR A 321 -3.17 -15.53 -8.94
C THR A 321 -2.25 -14.66 -9.78
N LEU A 322 -2.21 -14.83 -11.11
CA LEU A 322 -1.23 -14.17 -11.98
C LEU A 322 -1.73 -13.96 -13.41
N PHE A 323 -1.04 -13.06 -14.09
CA PHE A 323 -1.03 -12.92 -15.56
C PHE A 323 0.37 -12.45 -16.02
N ILE A 324 0.75 -12.85 -17.22
CA ILE A 324 1.98 -12.42 -17.91
C ILE A 324 1.55 -11.69 -19.19
N ASN A 325 1.80 -10.39 -19.28
CA ASN A 325 1.57 -9.62 -20.52
C ASN A 325 2.82 -9.71 -21.38
N ALA A 326 2.71 -10.18 -22.63
CA ALA A 326 3.84 -10.56 -23.47
C ALA A 326 3.74 -10.05 -24.93
N GLU A 327 4.90 -9.76 -25.52
CA GLU A 327 5.02 -9.40 -26.94
C GLU A 327 4.82 -10.61 -27.88
N SER A 328 5.20 -11.82 -27.45
CA SER A 328 5.14 -13.06 -28.22
C SER A 328 4.25 -14.12 -27.57
N ASN A 329 3.80 -15.09 -28.36
CA ASN A 329 3.23 -16.36 -27.89
C ASN A 329 4.20 -17.54 -28.01
N ILE A 330 5.44 -17.30 -28.45
CA ILE A 330 6.57 -18.23 -28.33
C ILE A 330 7.22 -17.95 -26.98
N GLU A 331 7.20 -18.93 -26.08
CA GLU A 331 7.52 -18.71 -24.65
C GLU A 331 8.96 -18.26 -24.41
N THR A 332 9.90 -18.60 -25.29
CA THR A 332 11.30 -18.19 -25.22
C THR A 332 11.62 -16.87 -25.93
N GLU A 333 10.60 -16.10 -26.35
CA GLU A 333 10.77 -14.89 -27.18
C GLU A 333 9.94 -13.69 -26.70
N GLY A 334 10.38 -12.49 -27.11
CA GLY A 334 9.71 -11.23 -26.80
C GLY A 334 9.86 -10.79 -25.34
N ARG A 335 9.55 -9.53 -25.07
CA ARG A 335 9.50 -9.01 -23.70
C ARG A 335 8.18 -9.39 -23.04
N ALA A 336 8.24 -9.67 -21.75
CA ALA A 336 7.08 -9.93 -20.92
C ALA A 336 7.20 -9.25 -19.55
N LEU A 337 6.05 -8.81 -19.03
CA LEU A 337 5.89 -8.27 -17.68
C LEU A 337 4.76 -9.03 -17.00
N ALA A 338 5.05 -9.63 -15.85
CA ALA A 338 4.07 -10.37 -15.07
C ALA A 338 3.80 -9.72 -13.72
N ILE A 339 2.55 -9.86 -13.28
CA ILE A 339 2.12 -9.48 -11.94
C ILE A 339 1.58 -10.75 -11.28
N TYR A 340 2.17 -11.15 -10.15
CA TYR A 340 1.82 -12.35 -9.42
C TYR A 340 1.45 -12.05 -7.96
N ARG A 341 0.28 -12.53 -7.52
CA ARG A 341 -0.17 -12.52 -6.13
C ARG A 341 -0.22 -13.97 -5.60
N PRO A 342 0.88 -14.49 -5.03
CA PRO A 342 0.93 -15.86 -4.52
C PRO A 342 -0.03 -16.10 -3.37
N LYS A 343 -0.46 -17.35 -3.18
CA LYS A 343 -1.40 -17.76 -2.12
C LYS A 343 -0.67 -18.01 -0.79
N THR A 344 0.07 -17.02 -0.28
CA THR A 344 0.83 -17.10 1.01
C THR A 344 -0.04 -16.86 2.24
N ASP A 345 0.53 -16.95 3.46
CA ASP A 345 -0.15 -16.51 4.70
C ASP A 345 -0.57 -15.05 4.65
N ILE A 346 0.25 -14.16 4.07
CA ILE A 346 -0.06 -12.74 3.93
C ILE A 346 -1.31 -12.56 3.06
N ASN A 347 -1.36 -13.24 1.93
CA ASN A 347 -2.45 -13.11 0.94
C ASN A 347 -3.70 -13.97 1.25
N ARG A 348 -3.63 -14.95 2.17
CA ARG A 348 -4.80 -15.68 2.70
C ARG A 348 -5.35 -15.04 3.98
N ASN A 349 -4.46 -14.66 4.90
CA ASN A 349 -4.79 -14.11 6.22
C ASN A 349 -4.44 -12.62 6.23
N MET A 350 -5.22 -11.89 5.44
CA MET A 350 -4.94 -10.51 5.02
C MET A 350 -5.32 -9.47 6.06
N ILE A 351 -6.23 -9.78 6.98
CA ILE A 351 -6.49 -8.92 8.15
C ILE A 351 -5.69 -9.47 9.32
N ILE A 352 -5.01 -8.57 10.02
CA ILE A 352 -4.32 -8.85 11.27
C ILE A 352 -4.71 -7.83 12.33
N GLY A 353 -4.83 -8.27 13.58
CA GLY A 353 -4.78 -7.38 14.74
C GLY A 353 -3.33 -7.14 15.12
N LEU A 354 -2.93 -5.88 15.25
CA LEU A 354 -1.58 -5.46 15.64
C LEU A 354 -1.60 -4.76 17.00
N ASN A 355 -0.65 -5.11 17.84
CA ASN A 355 -0.41 -4.48 19.13
C ASN A 355 0.36 -3.16 18.95
N GLU A 356 -0.19 -2.05 19.46
CA GLU A 356 0.38 -0.69 19.38
C GLU A 356 1.68 -0.53 20.17
N THR A 357 1.98 -1.44 21.11
CA THR A 357 3.13 -1.32 22.02
C THR A 357 4.40 -1.98 21.46
N ASP A 358 4.28 -3.06 20.68
CA ASP A 358 5.41 -3.86 20.20
C ASP A 358 5.31 -4.31 18.73
N GLY A 359 4.24 -3.94 18.01
CA GLY A 359 4.01 -4.34 16.62
C GLY A 359 3.72 -5.83 16.43
N SER A 360 3.48 -6.59 17.50
CA SER A 360 3.18 -8.02 17.41
C SER A 360 1.78 -8.29 16.84
N ILE A 361 1.63 -9.43 16.18
CA ILE A 361 0.36 -9.87 15.58
C ILE A 361 -0.47 -10.59 16.64
N SER A 362 -1.45 -9.90 17.22
CA SER A 362 -2.41 -10.44 18.20
C SER A 362 -3.30 -11.53 17.59
N TYR A 363 -3.75 -11.34 16.33
CA TYR A 363 -4.54 -12.33 15.59
C TYR A 363 -4.42 -12.15 14.08
N LYS A 364 -4.87 -13.17 13.32
CA LYS A 364 -5.04 -13.10 11.85
C LYS A 364 -6.42 -13.63 11.47
N ASP A 365 -7.06 -13.05 10.46
CA ASP A 365 -8.35 -13.52 9.94
C ASP A 365 -8.41 -13.54 8.40
N ASN A 366 -9.08 -14.57 7.86
CA ASN A 366 -9.34 -14.71 6.43
C ASN A 366 -10.75 -14.20 6.11
N ARG A 367 -10.87 -12.88 5.98
CA ARG A 367 -12.13 -12.21 5.67
C ARG A 367 -12.46 -12.16 4.18
N ALA A 368 -11.74 -12.87 3.31
CA ALA A 368 -11.96 -12.86 1.88
C ALA A 368 -13.36 -13.36 1.50
N VAL A 369 -14.06 -12.57 0.68
CA VAL A 369 -15.36 -12.86 0.07
C VAL A 369 -15.19 -13.11 -1.43
N LYS A 370 -14.35 -12.33 -2.12
CA LYS A 370 -13.97 -12.56 -3.52
C LYS A 370 -12.58 -11.99 -3.80
N ASP A 371 -11.68 -12.83 -4.30
CA ASP A 371 -10.42 -12.43 -4.92
C ASP A 371 -10.54 -12.57 -6.44
N VAL A 372 -10.14 -11.57 -7.20
CA VAL A 372 -10.04 -11.64 -8.67
C VAL A 372 -8.81 -10.91 -9.19
N ILE A 373 -8.34 -11.35 -10.36
CA ILE A 373 -7.58 -10.48 -11.26
C ILE A 373 -8.54 -9.35 -11.70
N GLN A 374 -8.07 -8.11 -11.71
CA GLN A 374 -8.69 -7.03 -12.48
C GLN A 374 -7.87 -6.85 -13.75
N TYR A 375 -8.50 -7.06 -14.90
CA TYR A 375 -7.83 -6.96 -16.19
C TYR A 375 -8.59 -5.98 -17.09
N SER A 376 -7.89 -5.05 -17.72
CA SER A 376 -8.46 -4.02 -18.59
C SER A 376 -7.40 -3.55 -19.59
N PRO A 377 -7.15 -4.31 -20.68
CA PRO A 377 -6.08 -4.03 -21.63
C PRO A 377 -6.29 -2.71 -22.38
N LYS A 378 -7.54 -2.26 -22.47
CA LYS A 378 -7.97 -0.92 -22.90
C LYS A 378 -8.88 -0.32 -21.84
N ARG A 379 -8.30 0.10 -20.70
CA ARG A 379 -9.08 0.79 -19.64
C ARG A 379 -9.63 2.12 -20.15
N ILE A 380 -8.84 2.80 -20.98
CA ILE A 380 -9.26 3.72 -22.04
C ILE A 380 -8.46 3.36 -23.31
N ALA A 381 -8.64 4.06 -24.43
CA ALA A 381 -7.96 3.71 -25.69
C ALA A 381 -6.42 3.76 -25.59
N SER A 382 -5.91 4.74 -24.83
CA SER A 382 -4.51 5.08 -24.62
C SER A 382 -3.87 4.40 -23.40
N MET A 383 -4.65 3.89 -22.45
CA MET A 383 -4.15 3.43 -21.15
C MET A 383 -4.72 2.06 -20.76
N SER A 384 -3.86 1.22 -20.21
CA SER A 384 -4.24 -0.06 -19.62
C SER A 384 -4.56 0.03 -18.12
N LYS A 385 -5.07 -1.07 -17.55
CA LYS A 385 -5.07 -1.31 -16.09
C LYS A 385 -5.09 -2.80 -15.79
N TYR A 386 -4.17 -3.27 -14.95
CA TYR A 386 -4.14 -4.67 -14.50
C TYR A 386 -3.74 -4.78 -13.02
N GLY A 387 -4.17 -5.85 -12.35
CA GLY A 387 -3.78 -6.13 -10.96
C GLY A 387 -4.80 -7.03 -10.28
N PHE A 388 -5.08 -6.77 -9.01
CA PHE A 388 -5.95 -7.61 -8.17
C PHE A 388 -6.98 -6.78 -7.42
N VAL A 389 -8.15 -7.37 -7.23
CA VAL A 389 -9.23 -6.84 -6.38
C VAL A 389 -9.55 -7.87 -5.31
N ASN A 390 -9.48 -7.43 -4.05
CA ASN A 390 -9.88 -8.21 -2.89
C ASN A 390 -11.13 -7.58 -2.28
N ILE A 391 -12.27 -8.27 -2.39
CA ILE A 391 -13.48 -7.95 -1.62
C ILE A 391 -13.42 -8.79 -0.34
N ILE A 392 -13.32 -8.13 0.80
CA ILE A 392 -13.33 -8.77 2.13
C ILE A 392 -14.60 -8.40 2.91
N ARG A 393 -14.87 -9.05 4.04
CA ARG A 393 -15.96 -8.66 4.95
C ARG A 393 -15.79 -7.24 5.48
N GLY A 394 -14.58 -6.84 5.84
CA GLY A 394 -14.33 -5.52 6.38
C GLY A 394 -13.18 -5.44 7.39
N MET A 395 -13.06 -4.27 8.01
CA MET A 395 -12.12 -3.97 9.09
C MET A 395 -12.86 -3.29 10.24
N ILE A 396 -12.61 -3.75 11.45
CA ILE A 396 -13.20 -3.27 12.69
C ILE A 396 -12.40 -2.06 13.14
N ASN A 397 -13.07 -0.96 13.50
CA ASN A 397 -12.35 0.23 13.96
C ASN A 397 -11.76 0.04 15.37
N ARG A 398 -10.60 0.66 15.62
CA ARG A 398 -9.82 0.46 16.86
C ARG A 398 -10.52 0.79 18.17
N THR A 399 -11.63 1.52 18.17
CA THR A 399 -12.38 1.83 19.41
C THR A 399 -13.27 0.68 19.88
N ARG A 400 -13.33 -0.41 19.11
CA ARG A 400 -14.10 -1.63 19.38
C ARG A 400 -13.24 -2.87 19.66
N LEU A 401 -11.92 -2.73 19.65
CA LEU A 401 -10.95 -3.80 19.86
C LEU A 401 -10.39 -3.72 21.29
N ASP A 402 -9.62 -4.74 21.69
CA ASP A 402 -8.88 -4.70 22.95
C ASP A 402 -7.95 -3.50 23.04
N SER A 403 -7.70 -3.01 24.25
CA SER A 403 -6.78 -1.90 24.50
C SER A 403 -5.42 -2.16 23.83
N ASN A 404 -4.92 -1.17 23.11
CA ASN A 404 -3.69 -1.20 22.31
C ASN A 404 -3.74 -2.14 21.09
N THR A 405 -4.91 -2.49 20.54
CA THR A 405 -5.02 -3.22 19.27
C THR A 405 -5.74 -2.42 18.18
N TYR A 406 -5.16 -2.37 16.98
CA TYR A 406 -5.83 -1.93 15.74
C TYR A 406 -5.76 -3.02 14.66
N GLU A 407 -6.62 -2.92 13.64
CA GLU A 407 -6.56 -3.83 12.49
C GLU A 407 -5.74 -3.25 11.34
N ALA A 408 -4.97 -4.11 10.67
CA ALA A 408 -4.31 -3.79 9.41
C ALA A 408 -4.67 -4.79 8.31
N PHE A 409 -4.96 -4.27 7.12
CA PHE A 409 -5.01 -5.00 5.87
C PHE A 409 -3.62 -5.10 5.29
N ARG A 410 -3.19 -6.29 4.86
CA ARG A 410 -1.89 -6.53 4.22
C ARG A 410 -2.01 -7.37 2.96
N ASN A 411 -1.04 -7.20 2.07
CA ASN A 411 -0.96 -7.92 0.79
C ASN A 411 0.50 -8.01 0.34
N GLU A 412 0.79 -8.92 -0.57
CA GLU A 412 2.05 -8.91 -1.32
C GLU A 412 1.83 -9.27 -2.80
N VAL A 413 2.48 -8.52 -3.67
CA VAL A 413 2.42 -8.65 -5.13
C VAL A 413 3.83 -8.62 -5.69
N TYR A 414 4.13 -9.51 -6.62
CA TYR A 414 5.44 -9.67 -7.25
C TYR A 414 5.35 -9.20 -8.70
N ILE A 415 6.29 -8.36 -9.11
CA ILE A 415 6.43 -7.84 -10.48
C ILE A 415 7.66 -8.51 -11.08
N LEU A 416 7.49 -9.26 -12.17
CA LEU A 416 8.58 -10.02 -12.83
C LEU A 416 8.76 -9.56 -14.28
N TYR A 417 10.00 -9.55 -14.75
CA TYR A 417 10.34 -9.19 -16.14
C TYR A 417 11.37 -10.14 -16.75
N GLY A 418 11.11 -10.57 -17.99
CA GLY A 418 11.93 -11.50 -18.78
C GLY A 418 11.20 -11.88 -20.07
N THR A 419 11.54 -13.04 -20.64
CA THR A 419 10.65 -13.78 -21.57
C THR A 419 9.53 -14.48 -20.79
N PRO A 420 8.43 -14.91 -21.45
CA PRO A 420 7.39 -15.70 -20.79
C PRO A 420 7.91 -16.95 -20.06
N GLN A 421 8.79 -17.74 -20.69
CA GLN A 421 9.37 -18.96 -20.12
C GLN A 421 10.13 -18.69 -18.83
N GLU A 422 11.06 -17.72 -18.85
CA GLU A 422 11.85 -17.38 -17.66
C GLU A 422 10.97 -16.91 -16.49
N ILE A 423 9.87 -16.20 -16.78
CA ILE A 423 8.89 -15.80 -15.78
C ILE A 423 8.12 -17.01 -15.23
N MET A 424 7.71 -17.96 -16.07
CA MET A 424 7.05 -19.20 -15.62
C MET A 424 7.96 -20.03 -14.71
N ASP A 425 9.23 -20.16 -15.08
CA ASP A 425 10.24 -20.88 -14.28
C ASP A 425 10.55 -20.15 -12.96
N ALA A 426 10.68 -18.83 -12.98
CA ALA A 426 10.84 -18.00 -11.80
C ALA A 426 9.65 -18.13 -10.82
N ILE A 427 8.42 -18.18 -11.35
CA ILE A 427 7.21 -18.42 -10.55
C ILE A 427 7.23 -19.84 -9.94
N ALA A 428 7.62 -20.86 -10.69
CA ALA A 428 7.74 -22.21 -10.15
C ALA A 428 8.77 -22.33 -9.01
N LEU A 429 9.92 -21.64 -9.13
CA LEU A 429 10.93 -21.55 -8.08
C LEU A 429 10.43 -20.73 -6.87
N LEU A 430 9.73 -19.62 -7.12
CA LEU A 430 9.13 -18.80 -6.07
C LEU A 430 8.11 -19.59 -5.26
N ASP A 431 7.20 -20.33 -5.91
CA ASP A 431 6.16 -21.14 -5.27
C ASP A 431 6.76 -22.20 -4.33
N VAL A 432 7.83 -22.88 -4.76
CA VAL A 432 8.60 -23.81 -3.92
C VAL A 432 9.24 -23.10 -2.73
N SER A 433 9.78 -21.90 -2.92
CA SER A 433 10.41 -21.13 -1.83
C SER A 433 9.42 -20.53 -0.83
N LEU A 434 8.17 -20.29 -1.26
CA LEU A 434 7.06 -19.83 -0.42
C LEU A 434 6.26 -20.98 0.22
N GLY A 435 6.45 -22.22 -0.26
CA GLY A 435 5.81 -23.43 0.26
C GLY A 435 4.30 -23.50 -0.01
N ILE A 436 3.86 -23.15 -1.23
CA ILE A 436 2.45 -22.98 -1.62
C ILE A 436 1.92 -23.99 -2.64
#